data_AF-A0A9W5Y1W2-F1
#
_entry.id   AF-A0A9W5Y1W2-F1
#
_cell.length_a   1.000
_cell.length_b   1.000
_cell.length_c   1.000
_cell.angle_alpha   90.00
_cell.angle_beta   90.00
_cell.angle_gamma   90.00
#
_symmetry.space_group_name_H-M   'P 1'
#
loop_
_entity.id
_entity.type
_entity.pdbx_description
1 polymer ?
#
loop_
_entity_poly.entity_id
_entity_poly.type
_entity_poly.pdbx_seq_one_letter_code
_entity_poly.pdbx_strand_id
1 'polypeptide(L)'
;MKRNDSAKISKKKYIILSLVILILVLSPFLPKITYTVDSKLVSMDMRPIFAISKGMAKDGGTTEYRGLGYQVIRWNRYVAEGTEYGFEIYKAPNYRDLNDGPSKKLTIIKDINK
;
A
#
# COMPACT_ATOMS: atom_id res chain seq x y z
N MET A 1 -43.60 35.35 -3.51
CA MET A 1 -42.81 34.63 -2.48
C MET A 1 -41.88 33.55 -3.08
N LYS A 2 -41.10 33.83 -4.14
CA LYS A 2 -40.27 32.83 -4.88
C LYS A 2 -38.76 33.13 -4.88
N ARG A 3 -38.36 34.32 -4.42
CA ARG A 3 -36.99 34.85 -4.60
C ARG A 3 -35.99 34.25 -3.59
N ASN A 4 -36.45 33.88 -2.39
CA ASN A 4 -35.61 33.36 -1.31
C ASN A 4 -35.12 31.93 -1.56
N ASP A 5 -35.93 31.10 -2.21
CA ASP A 5 -35.58 29.69 -2.44
C ASP A 5 -34.50 29.53 -3.52
N SER A 6 -34.54 30.35 -4.57
CA SER A 6 -33.53 30.36 -5.63
C SER A 6 -32.12 30.70 -5.11
N ALA A 7 -32.01 31.73 -4.25
CA ALA A 7 -30.75 32.13 -3.64
C ALA A 7 -30.22 31.09 -2.63
N LYS A 8 -31.12 30.36 -1.96
CA LYS A 8 -30.73 29.27 -1.04
C LYS A 8 -30.22 28.05 -1.80
N ILE A 9 -30.81 27.74 -2.94
CA ILE A 9 -30.38 26.64 -3.83
C ILE A 9 -29.01 26.95 -4.44
N SER A 10 -28.74 28.18 -4.89
CA SER A 10 -27.43 28.54 -5.45
C SER A 10 -26.31 28.46 -4.40
N LYS A 11 -26.52 28.97 -3.17
CA LYS A 11 -25.55 28.85 -2.06
C LYS A 11 -25.22 27.39 -1.72
N LYS A 12 -26.23 26.51 -1.67
CA LYS A 12 -26.02 25.07 -1.44
C LYS A 12 -25.16 24.42 -2.54
N LYS A 13 -25.36 24.79 -3.81
CA LYS A 13 -24.55 24.29 -4.94
C LYS A 13 -23.07 24.69 -4.79
N TYR A 14 -22.77 25.92 -4.39
CA TYR A 14 -21.40 26.36 -4.16
C TYR A 14 -20.73 25.66 -2.98
N ILE A 15 -21.47 25.37 -1.91
CA ILE A 15 -20.95 24.59 -0.77
C ILE A 15 -20.59 23.17 -1.21
N ILE A 16 -21.49 22.49 -1.95
CA ILE A 16 -21.23 21.13 -2.45
C ILE A 16 -20.02 21.14 -3.39
N LEU A 17 -19.95 22.10 -4.31
CA LEU A 17 -18.81 22.23 -5.23
C LEU A 17 -17.49 22.45 -4.49
N SER A 18 -17.48 23.31 -3.45
CA SER A 18 -16.31 23.54 -2.60
C SER A 18 -15.85 22.26 -1.89
N LEU A 19 -16.78 21.48 -1.33
CA LEU A 19 -16.46 20.21 -0.69
C LEU A 19 -15.87 19.19 -1.69
N VAL A 20 -16.41 19.12 -2.90
CA VAL A 20 -15.88 18.24 -3.95
C VAL A 20 -14.45 18.65 -4.33
N ILE A 21 -14.20 19.94 -4.52
CA ILE A 21 -12.85 20.46 -4.81
C ILE A 21 -11.90 20.14 -3.65
N LEU A 22 -12.34 20.32 -2.41
CA LEU A 22 -11.53 20.01 -1.23
C LEU A 22 -11.14 18.53 -1.18
N ILE A 23 -12.09 17.62 -1.44
CA ILE A 23 -11.83 16.18 -1.48
C ILE A 23 -10.85 15.84 -2.61
N LEU A 24 -11.03 16.42 -3.80
CA LEU A 24 -10.14 16.20 -4.94
C LEU A 24 -8.72 16.65 -4.63
N VAL A 25 -8.56 17.82 -4.00
CA VAL A 25 -7.25 18.34 -3.60
C VAL A 25 -6.62 17.47 -2.51
N LEU A 26 -7.37 17.01 -1.51
CA LEU A 26 -6.83 16.22 -0.39
C LEU A 26 -6.55 14.76 -0.76
N SER A 27 -7.32 14.18 -1.69
CA SER A 27 -7.21 12.77 -2.09
C SER A 27 -5.81 12.28 -2.48
N PRO A 28 -4.95 13.03 -3.22
CA PRO A 28 -3.59 12.57 -3.54
C PRO A 28 -2.61 12.61 -2.35
N PHE A 29 -2.91 13.37 -1.29
CA PHE A 29 -1.99 13.47 -0.14
C PHE A 29 -2.01 12.21 0.72
N LEU A 30 -3.17 11.56 0.87
CA LEU A 30 -3.30 10.34 1.67
C LEU A 30 -2.40 9.19 1.17
N PRO A 31 -2.43 8.81 -0.13
CA PRO A 31 -1.50 7.82 -0.71
C PRO A 31 -0.02 8.14 -0.45
N LYS A 32 0.36 9.42 -0.54
CA LYS A 32 1.75 9.84 -0.34
C LYS A 32 2.20 9.64 1.10
N ILE A 33 1.35 10.00 2.07
CA ILE A 33 1.65 9.86 3.51
C ILE A 33 1.76 8.38 3.88
N THR A 34 0.78 7.57 3.50
CA THR A 34 0.75 6.13 3.83
C THR A 34 1.93 5.39 3.20
N TYR A 35 2.22 5.65 1.92
CA TYR A 35 3.39 5.11 1.23
C TYR A 35 4.69 5.48 1.94
N THR A 36 4.85 6.73 2.38
CA THR A 36 6.08 7.19 3.02
C THR A 36 6.33 6.45 4.35
N VAL A 37 5.28 6.30 5.16
CA VAL A 37 5.38 5.56 6.43
C VAL A 37 5.71 4.09 6.18
N ASP A 38 4.95 3.42 5.33
CA ASP A 38 5.18 2.00 5.05
C ASP A 38 6.52 1.74 4.37
N SER A 39 6.99 2.62 3.48
CA SER A 39 8.32 2.53 2.87
C SER A 39 9.43 2.57 3.91
N LYS A 40 9.28 3.44 4.92
CA LYS A 40 10.25 3.55 6.02
C LYS A 40 10.25 2.28 6.87
N LEU A 41 9.07 1.73 7.19
CA LEU A 41 8.95 0.47 7.92
C LEU A 41 9.59 -0.69 7.14
N VAL A 42 9.28 -0.81 5.85
CA VAL A 42 9.86 -1.79 4.94
C VAL A 42 11.39 -1.68 4.88
N SER A 43 11.95 -0.47 4.86
CA SER A 43 13.41 -0.27 4.88
C SER A 43 14.09 -0.70 6.19
N MET A 44 13.29 -0.89 7.25
CA MET A 44 13.74 -1.37 8.57
C MET A 44 13.33 -2.84 8.79
N ASP A 45 12.97 -3.56 7.73
CA ASP A 45 12.45 -4.93 7.77
C ASP A 45 11.24 -5.13 8.71
N MET A 46 10.45 -4.07 8.88
CA MET A 46 9.21 -4.07 9.66
C MET A 46 7.98 -4.18 8.76
N ARG A 47 6.91 -4.77 9.31
CA ARG A 47 5.63 -4.90 8.61
C ARG A 47 5.02 -3.53 8.33
N PRO A 48 4.39 -3.33 7.16
CA PRO A 48 3.62 -2.11 6.89
C PRO A 48 2.43 -2.00 7.86
N ILE A 49 2.03 -0.77 8.18
CA ILE A 49 0.89 -0.49 9.07
C ILE A 49 -0.33 -0.06 8.26
N PHE A 50 -0.14 0.65 7.14
CA PHE A 50 -1.26 1.13 6.32
C PHE A 50 -1.65 0.16 5.21
N ALA A 51 -0.71 -0.62 4.68
CA ALA A 51 -1.00 -1.64 3.69
C ALA A 51 -1.68 -2.86 4.35
N ILE A 52 -2.77 -3.33 3.76
CA ILE A 52 -3.56 -4.44 4.27
C ILE A 52 -3.10 -5.74 3.59
N SER A 53 -3.00 -6.83 4.36
CA SER A 53 -2.70 -8.15 3.80
C SER A 53 -3.77 -8.58 2.82
N LYS A 54 -3.37 -8.87 1.58
CA LYS A 54 -4.24 -9.35 0.50
C LYS A 54 -4.20 -10.87 0.37
N GLY A 55 -3.05 -11.48 0.66
CA GLY A 55 -2.89 -12.92 0.53
C GLY A 55 -1.53 -13.40 1.02
N MET A 56 -1.45 -14.70 1.27
CA MET A 56 -0.23 -15.38 1.70
C MET A 56 0.02 -16.59 0.79
N ALA A 57 1.24 -16.72 0.29
CA ALA A 57 1.67 -17.85 -0.51
C ALA A 57 2.08 -19.03 0.39
N LYS A 58 2.00 -20.24 -0.16
CA LYS A 58 2.36 -21.51 0.51
C LYS A 58 3.85 -21.87 0.35
N ASP A 59 4.70 -20.87 0.24
CA ASP A 59 6.14 -20.99 -0.03
C ASP A 59 7.00 -20.84 1.24
N GLY A 60 6.37 -20.80 2.41
CA GLY A 60 7.00 -20.39 3.68
C GLY A 60 6.30 -19.20 4.32
N GLY A 61 5.36 -18.56 3.61
CA GLY A 61 4.50 -17.51 4.13
C GLY A 61 4.81 -16.14 3.56
N THR A 62 5.28 -16.07 2.30
CA THR A 62 5.36 -14.82 1.56
C THR A 62 3.99 -14.14 1.60
N THR A 63 3.94 -12.86 1.97
CA THR A 63 2.68 -12.12 2.16
C THR A 63 2.64 -10.91 1.24
N GLU A 64 1.55 -10.78 0.47
CA GLU A 64 1.26 -9.58 -0.33
C GLU A 64 0.41 -8.61 0.51
N TYR A 65 0.84 -7.36 0.58
CA TYR A 65 0.07 -6.26 1.15
C TYR A 65 -0.29 -5.21 0.09
N ARG A 66 -1.45 -4.57 0.24
CA ARG A 66 -1.94 -3.50 -0.62
C ARG A 66 -2.23 -2.23 0.15
N GLY A 67 -1.52 -1.17 -0.22
CA GLY A 67 -1.79 0.19 0.24
C GLY A 67 -2.44 1.04 -0.86
N LEU A 68 -2.70 2.31 -0.55
CA LEU A 68 -3.29 3.24 -1.50
C LEU A 68 -2.27 3.60 -2.60
N GLY A 69 -2.33 2.90 -3.74
CA GLY A 69 -1.43 3.15 -4.88
C GLY A 69 -0.06 2.50 -4.77
N TYR A 70 0.13 1.56 -3.85
CA TYR A 70 1.36 0.78 -3.73
C TYR A 70 1.10 -0.66 -3.24
N GLN A 71 2.08 -1.52 -3.46
CA GLN A 71 2.11 -2.92 -3.06
C GLN A 71 3.37 -3.14 -2.23
N VAL A 72 3.26 -3.89 -1.13
CA VAL A 72 4.41 -4.40 -0.38
C VAL A 72 4.39 -5.91 -0.47
N ILE A 73 5.53 -6.52 -0.77
CA ILE A 73 5.70 -7.98 -0.72
C ILE A 73 6.69 -8.27 0.39
N ARG A 74 6.25 -9.04 1.38
CA ARG A 74 7.11 -9.63 2.40
C ARG A 74 7.46 -11.02 1.95
N TRP A 75 8.67 -11.22 1.45
CA TRP A 75 9.19 -12.51 1.07
C TRP A 75 9.53 -13.34 2.29
N ASN A 76 9.03 -14.58 2.32
CA ASN A 76 9.38 -15.57 3.32
C ASN A 76 9.32 -16.95 2.66
N ARG A 77 10.41 -17.31 1.97
CA ARG A 77 10.45 -18.44 1.04
C ARG A 77 11.42 -19.51 1.54
N TYR A 78 10.98 -20.76 1.60
CA TYR A 78 11.88 -21.89 1.85
C TYR A 78 12.72 -22.19 0.60
N VAL A 79 14.03 -22.27 0.78
CA VAL A 79 15.01 -22.63 -0.24
C VAL A 79 15.98 -23.68 0.29
N ALA A 80 16.80 -24.29 -0.58
CA ALA A 80 17.71 -25.36 -0.17
C ALA A 80 18.72 -24.93 0.92
N GLU A 81 19.08 -23.65 0.95
CA GLU A 81 20.08 -23.08 1.88
C GLU A 81 19.47 -22.50 3.17
N GLY A 82 18.15 -22.57 3.35
CA GLY A 82 17.42 -22.00 4.49
C GLY A 82 16.16 -21.25 4.07
N THR A 83 15.91 -20.10 4.68
CA THR A 83 14.75 -19.24 4.37
C THR A 83 15.21 -17.91 3.76
N GLU A 84 14.75 -17.59 2.56
CA GLU A 84 14.90 -16.26 1.97
C GLU A 84 13.90 -15.29 2.59
N TYR A 85 14.42 -14.20 3.15
CA TYR A 85 13.64 -13.19 3.84
C TYR A 85 13.95 -11.77 3.34
N GLY A 86 12.90 -10.96 3.21
CA GLY A 86 13.02 -9.52 3.03
C GLY A 86 11.75 -8.88 2.50
N PHE A 87 11.82 -7.57 2.25
CA PHE A 87 10.69 -6.80 1.77
C PHE A 87 10.98 -6.12 0.44
N GLU A 88 9.96 -6.02 -0.39
CA GLU A 88 9.94 -5.20 -1.59
C GLU A 88 8.69 -4.32 -1.61
N ILE A 89 8.81 -3.15 -2.24
CA ILE A 89 7.72 -2.19 -2.36
C ILE A 89 7.65 -1.63 -3.78
N TYR A 90 6.45 -1.59 -4.32
CA TYR A 90 6.17 -1.21 -5.71
C TYR A 90 5.03 -0.18 -5.75
N LYS A 91 5.14 0.83 -6.62
CA LYS A 91 4.09 1.83 -6.84
C LYS A 91 3.22 1.45 -8.03
N ALA A 92 1.95 1.86 -8.02
CA ALA A 92 1.07 1.73 -9.17
C ALA A 92 1.66 2.44 -10.41
N PRO A 93 1.50 1.89 -11.63
CA PRO A 93 0.87 0.61 -11.96
C PRO A 93 1.84 -0.59 -11.94
N ASN A 94 3.10 -0.41 -11.52
CA ASN A 94 4.18 -1.39 -11.64
C ASN A 94 4.18 -2.45 -10.55
N TYR A 95 3.01 -3.03 -10.28
CA TYR A 95 2.87 -4.12 -9.33
C TYR A 95 3.49 -5.41 -9.86
N ARG A 96 3.95 -6.26 -8.94
CA ARG A 96 4.59 -7.53 -9.25
C ARG A 96 3.71 -8.70 -8.88
N ASP A 97 3.80 -9.76 -9.68
CA ASP A 97 3.21 -11.05 -9.34
C ASP A 97 4.15 -11.76 -8.35
N LEU A 98 3.57 -12.47 -7.38
CA LEU A 98 4.33 -13.27 -6.42
C LEU A 98 5.08 -14.42 -7.12
N ASN A 99 4.56 -14.91 -8.25
CA ASN A 99 5.14 -16.02 -9.01
C ASN A 99 6.44 -15.63 -9.74
N ASP A 100 6.68 -14.33 -9.96
CA ASP A 100 7.92 -13.83 -10.59
C ASP A 100 9.14 -13.91 -9.64
N GLY A 101 8.89 -14.16 -8.35
CA GLY A 101 9.91 -14.13 -7.31
C GLY A 101 10.46 -12.72 -7.01
N PRO A 102 11.41 -12.63 -6.06
CA PRO A 102 12.00 -11.38 -5.65
C PRO A 102 12.82 -10.75 -6.79
N SER A 103 12.68 -9.43 -6.94
CA SER A 103 13.45 -8.64 -7.93
C SER A 103 14.88 -8.33 -7.47
N LYS A 104 15.12 -8.35 -6.15
CA LYS A 104 16.43 -8.11 -5.53
C LYS A 104 16.89 -9.31 -4.72
N LYS A 105 18.21 -9.41 -4.51
CA LYS A 105 18.78 -10.44 -3.64
C LYS A 105 18.27 -10.25 -2.20
N LEU A 106 17.71 -11.32 -1.64
CA LEU A 106 17.18 -11.36 -0.28
C LEU A 106 18.24 -11.88 0.70
N THR A 107 17.98 -11.68 1.99
CA THR A 107 18.81 -12.24 3.07
C THR A 107 18.44 -13.70 3.25
N ILE A 108 19.45 -14.59 3.27
CA ILE A 108 19.25 -16.01 3.58
C ILE A 108 19.48 -16.19 5.08
N ILE A 109 18.43 -16.64 5.77
CA ILE A 109 18.51 -17.07 7.16
C ILE A 109 18.72 -18.58 7.13
N LYS A 110 19.91 -19.04 7.50
CA LYS A 110 20.20 -20.48 7.62
C LYS A 110 19.45 -21.03 8.82
N ASP A 111 18.76 -22.14 8.63
CA ASP A 111 18.17 -22.87 9.75
C ASP A 111 19.31 -23.55 10.54
N ILE A 112 19.65 -22.99 11.70
CA ILE A 112 20.79 -23.45 12.53
C ILE A 112 20.49 -24.80 13.19
N ASN A 113 19.26 -25.31 13.09
CA ASN A 113 18.84 -26.55 13.74
C ASN A 113 18.33 -27.56 12.73
N LYS A 114 19.21 -28.47 12.30
CA LYS A 114 18.80 -29.83 11.92
C LYS A 114 19.80 -30.85 12.41
#